data_AF-A0A9C8ZXJ7-F1
#
_entry.id   AF-A0A9C8ZXJ7-F1
#
_cell.length_a   1.000
_cell.length_b   1.000
_cell.length_c   1.000
_cell.angle_alpha   90.00
_cell.angle_beta   90.00
_cell.angle_gamma   90.00
#
_symmetry.space_group_name_H-M   'P 1'
#
loop_
_entity.id
_entity.type
_entity.pdbx_description
1 polymer ?
#
loop_
_entity_poly.entity_id
_entity_poly.type
_entity_poly.pdbx_seq_one_letter_code
_entity_poly.pdbx_strand_id
1 'polypeptide(L)'
;MSANDESRFSSDQPDELKNIIEAAIMVSEVPITVDRILGMFLDATKPERATIKELLLELEQDYAKRGFELRCIDKGYRLQTREEYSPWLARLSTGRQPRYSRAMLETLAIIAYRQPVTRGEIEEIRGVAVSTDIIRTLQEREWIRQLGVRDVPGKPALFGTTKNFLEYFSLEGLSQLPTLQDIRDMDTIAAELNMELPLEDNAVDRPDDKIDIEAKSTAEKNSQADMLENLPVTDDSQPVENASSNDENLVTTDDSSENEESPVKKI
;
A
#
# COMPACT_ATOMS: atom_id res chain seq x y z
N MET A 1 18.07 -24.68 -25.10
CA MET A 1 16.88 -25.44 -24.66
C MET A 1 15.71 -24.48 -24.59
N SER A 2 14.52 -24.71 -25.13
CA SER A 2 14.14 -25.55 -26.27
C SER A 2 12.83 -24.97 -26.83
N ALA A 3 12.87 -24.29 -27.98
CA ALA A 3 11.75 -23.46 -28.46
C ALA A 3 10.68 -24.26 -29.23
N ASN A 4 10.10 -25.31 -28.60
CA ASN A 4 9.25 -26.26 -29.33
C ASN A 4 8.21 -27.05 -28.47
N ASP A 5 7.79 -26.54 -27.31
CA ASP A 5 6.80 -27.25 -26.45
C ASP A 5 5.34 -26.76 -26.65
N GLU A 6 5.15 -25.49 -27.03
CA GLU A 6 3.82 -24.89 -27.27
C GLU A 6 3.02 -25.59 -28.39
N SER A 7 3.69 -26.33 -29.28
CA SER A 7 3.04 -27.11 -30.35
C SER A 7 2.31 -28.37 -29.87
N ARG A 8 2.23 -28.61 -28.55
CA ARG A 8 1.45 -29.71 -27.95
C ARG A 8 0.07 -29.29 -27.46
N PHE A 9 -0.09 -28.04 -27.04
CA PHE A 9 -1.32 -27.58 -26.41
C PHE A 9 -2.48 -27.59 -27.40
N SER A 10 -3.49 -28.42 -27.11
CA SER A 10 -4.77 -28.37 -27.81
C SER A 10 -5.84 -27.80 -26.88
N SER A 11 -6.45 -26.69 -27.28
CA SER A 11 -7.56 -26.06 -26.56
C SER A 11 -8.78 -26.98 -26.40
N ASP A 12 -8.86 -28.07 -27.18
CA ASP A 12 -9.94 -29.06 -27.13
C ASP A 12 -9.79 -30.08 -25.98
N GLN A 13 -8.68 -30.05 -25.21
CA GLN A 13 -8.50 -30.90 -24.02
C GLN A 13 -8.79 -30.11 -22.73
N PRO A 14 -9.99 -30.25 -22.13
CA PRO A 14 -10.35 -29.48 -20.93
C PRO A 14 -9.45 -29.81 -19.74
N ASP A 15 -9.04 -31.08 -19.58
CA ASP A 15 -8.14 -31.51 -18.50
C ASP A 15 -6.75 -30.86 -18.63
N GLU A 16 -6.20 -30.75 -19.84
CA GLU A 16 -4.89 -30.11 -20.07
C GLU A 16 -4.98 -28.60 -19.78
N LEU A 17 -6.03 -27.93 -20.28
CA LEU A 17 -6.30 -26.52 -19.97
C LEU A 17 -6.50 -26.27 -18.47
N LYS A 18 -7.23 -27.15 -17.77
CA LYS A 18 -7.46 -27.10 -16.32
C LYS A 18 -6.15 -27.21 -15.53
N ASN A 19 -5.28 -28.15 -15.92
CA ASN A 19 -3.94 -28.30 -15.33
C ASN A 19 -3.04 -27.08 -15.57
N ILE A 20 -3.11 -26.46 -16.76
CA ILE A 20 -2.39 -25.21 -17.07
C ILE A 20 -2.90 -24.04 -16.20
N ILE A 21 -4.21 -23.96 -15.97
CA ILE A 21 -4.82 -22.95 -15.09
C ILE A 21 -4.38 -23.18 -13.62
N GLU A 22 -4.43 -24.41 -13.11
CA GLU A 22 -3.92 -24.77 -11.77
C GLU A 22 -2.44 -24.37 -11.61
N ALA A 23 -1.58 -24.73 -12.57
CA ALA A 23 -0.17 -24.37 -12.56
C ALA A 23 0.07 -22.85 -12.59
N ALA A 24 -0.69 -22.11 -13.39
CA ALA A 24 -0.59 -20.65 -13.48
C ALA A 24 -1.01 -19.95 -12.18
N ILE A 25 -2.06 -20.43 -11.50
CA ILE A 25 -2.48 -19.90 -10.20
C ILE A 25 -1.43 -20.25 -9.12
N MET A 26 -0.91 -21.48 -9.12
CA MET A 26 0.08 -21.96 -8.15
C MET A 26 1.42 -21.21 -8.21
N VAL A 27 1.84 -20.76 -9.40
CA VAL A 27 3.08 -19.98 -9.61
C VAL A 27 2.87 -18.47 -9.40
N SER A 28 1.62 -17.99 -9.35
CA SER A 28 1.34 -16.55 -9.26
C SER A 28 1.38 -16.04 -7.81
N GLU A 29 2.37 -15.19 -7.51
CA GLU A 29 2.52 -14.53 -6.20
C GLU A 29 1.31 -13.63 -5.84
N VAL A 30 0.59 -13.12 -6.84
CA VAL A 30 -0.54 -12.16 -6.78
C VAL A 30 -1.78 -12.80 -7.43
N PRO A 31 -3.04 -12.54 -6.97
CA PRO A 31 -4.24 -13.17 -7.52
C PRO A 31 -4.35 -12.98 -9.03
N ILE A 32 -4.46 -14.08 -9.78
CA ILE A 32 -4.45 -14.05 -11.24
C ILE A 32 -5.87 -13.83 -11.77
N THR A 33 -6.07 -12.75 -12.53
CA THR A 33 -7.37 -12.45 -13.15
C THR A 33 -7.62 -13.33 -14.36
N VAL A 34 -8.90 -13.55 -14.70
CA VAL A 34 -9.30 -14.28 -15.92
C VAL A 34 -8.69 -13.63 -17.18
N ASP A 35 -8.55 -12.31 -17.21
CA ASP A 35 -7.88 -11.58 -18.30
C ASP A 35 -6.36 -11.88 -18.37
N ARG A 36 -5.69 -12.07 -17.23
CA ARG A 36 -4.28 -12.46 -17.17
C ARG A 36 -4.08 -13.94 -17.55
N ILE A 37 -5.02 -14.82 -17.19
CA ILE A 37 -5.06 -16.22 -17.68
C ILE A 37 -5.23 -16.23 -19.21
N LEU A 38 -6.20 -15.48 -19.75
CA LEU A 38 -6.41 -15.33 -21.21
C LEU A 38 -5.19 -14.77 -21.95
N GLY A 39 -4.37 -13.96 -21.27
CA GLY A 39 -3.13 -13.40 -21.81
C GLY A 39 -1.95 -14.38 -21.90
N MET A 40 -2.07 -15.60 -21.37
CA MET A 40 -1.05 -16.65 -21.49
C MET A 40 -1.15 -17.43 -22.80
N PHE A 41 -2.30 -17.36 -23.49
CA PHE A 41 -2.59 -18.14 -24.69
C PHE A 41 -2.46 -17.28 -25.95
N LEU A 42 -1.85 -17.87 -26.99
CA LEU A 42 -1.80 -17.29 -28.33
C LEU A 42 -3.21 -17.19 -28.92
N ASP A 43 -3.50 -16.17 -29.73
CA ASP A 43 -4.87 -15.92 -30.23
C ASP A 43 -5.45 -17.08 -31.08
N ALA A 44 -4.60 -17.98 -31.60
CA ALA A 44 -5.02 -19.18 -32.32
C ALA A 44 -5.46 -20.36 -31.42
N THR A 45 -5.11 -20.35 -30.13
CA THR A 45 -5.42 -21.41 -29.15
C THR A 45 -6.15 -20.88 -27.91
N LYS A 46 -6.61 -19.62 -27.98
CA LYS A 46 -7.19 -18.87 -26.86
C LYS A 46 -8.58 -19.42 -26.48
N PRO A 47 -8.75 -20.01 -25.27
CA PRO A 47 -10.04 -20.54 -24.84
C PRO A 47 -11.05 -19.41 -24.55
N GLU A 48 -12.34 -19.74 -24.52
CA GLU A 48 -13.36 -18.73 -24.21
C GLU A 48 -13.31 -18.31 -22.73
N ARG A 49 -13.69 -17.05 -22.47
CA ARG A 49 -13.84 -16.52 -21.12
C ARG A 49 -14.90 -17.27 -20.29
N ALA A 50 -15.89 -17.89 -20.94
CA ALA A 50 -16.84 -18.78 -20.29
C ALA A 50 -16.13 -20.05 -19.78
N THR A 51 -15.44 -20.76 -20.67
CA THR A 51 -14.71 -22.01 -20.36
C THR A 51 -13.73 -21.85 -19.19
N ILE A 52 -12.95 -20.76 -19.14
CA ILE A 52 -12.05 -20.53 -17.98
C ILE A 52 -12.82 -20.40 -16.67
N LYS A 53 -13.99 -19.74 -16.65
CA LYS A 53 -14.80 -19.62 -15.43
C LYS A 53 -15.38 -20.97 -15.00
N GLU A 54 -15.81 -21.78 -15.96
CA GLU A 54 -16.32 -23.13 -15.71
C GLU A 54 -15.23 -24.02 -15.10
N LEU A 55 -14.03 -24.02 -15.66
CA LEU A 55 -12.88 -24.76 -15.12
C LEU A 55 -12.41 -24.24 -13.75
N LEU A 56 -12.51 -22.93 -13.47
CA LEU A 56 -12.21 -22.36 -12.15
C LEU A 56 -13.23 -22.83 -11.09
N LEU A 57 -14.53 -22.87 -11.42
CA LEU A 57 -15.57 -23.41 -10.55
C LEU A 57 -15.42 -24.92 -10.34
N GLU A 58 -14.87 -25.65 -11.31
CA GLU A 58 -14.56 -27.07 -11.20
C GLU A 58 -13.34 -27.32 -10.28
N LEU A 59 -12.27 -26.52 -10.43
CA LEU A 59 -11.10 -26.54 -9.54
C LEU A 59 -11.49 -26.23 -8.09
N GLU A 60 -12.37 -25.24 -7.86
CA GLU A 60 -12.90 -24.91 -6.54
C GLU A 60 -13.59 -26.13 -5.88
N GLN A 61 -14.37 -26.90 -6.64
CA GLN A 61 -15.02 -28.13 -6.19
C GLN A 61 -14.02 -29.27 -5.90
N ASP A 62 -12.99 -29.45 -6.74
CA ASP A 62 -11.93 -30.45 -6.51
C ASP A 62 -11.10 -30.16 -5.24
N TYR A 63 -10.98 -28.88 -4.87
CA TYR A 63 -10.28 -28.44 -3.66
C TYR A 63 -11.17 -28.40 -2.41
N ALA A 64 -12.48 -28.61 -2.52
CA ALA A 64 -13.42 -28.63 -1.39
C ALA A 64 -13.06 -29.67 -0.30
N LYS A 65 -12.24 -30.68 -0.63
CA LYS A 65 -11.75 -31.71 0.30
C LYS A 65 -10.22 -31.70 0.51
N ARG A 66 -9.51 -30.67 0.03
CA ARG A 66 -8.05 -30.52 0.20
C ARG A 66 -7.71 -29.54 1.31
N GLY A 67 -6.45 -29.57 1.77
CA GLY A 67 -5.91 -28.67 2.79
C GLY A 67 -5.79 -27.19 2.36
N PHE A 68 -6.09 -26.92 1.10
CA PHE A 68 -6.09 -25.61 0.47
C PHE A 68 -7.38 -25.41 -0.35
N GLU A 69 -7.66 -24.17 -0.69
CA GLU A 69 -8.83 -23.72 -1.44
C GLU A 69 -8.43 -22.70 -2.51
N LEU A 70 -9.29 -22.56 -3.53
CA LEU A 70 -9.19 -21.50 -4.51
C LEU A 70 -10.06 -20.33 -4.06
N ARG A 71 -9.47 -19.18 -3.75
CA ARG A 71 -10.20 -17.98 -3.30
C ARG A 71 -10.22 -16.90 -4.38
N CYS A 72 -11.39 -16.30 -4.57
CA CYS A 72 -11.57 -15.09 -5.38
C CYS A 72 -11.19 -13.85 -4.55
N ILE A 73 -10.41 -12.93 -5.14
CA ILE A 73 -9.91 -11.71 -4.50
C ILE A 73 -9.87 -10.62 -5.57
N ASP A 74 -10.74 -9.59 -5.47
CA ASP A 74 -10.95 -8.53 -6.47
C ASP A 74 -10.91 -9.03 -7.94
N LYS A 75 -11.67 -10.11 -8.21
CA LYS A 75 -11.80 -10.77 -9.54
C LYS A 75 -10.54 -11.48 -10.05
N GLY A 76 -9.48 -11.53 -9.24
CA GLY A 76 -8.37 -12.48 -9.37
C GLY A 76 -8.62 -13.75 -8.54
N TYR A 77 -7.86 -14.80 -8.84
CA TYR A 77 -7.93 -16.09 -8.14
C TYR A 77 -6.57 -16.44 -7.54
N ARG A 78 -6.54 -17.01 -6.32
CA ARG A 78 -5.32 -17.44 -5.63
C ARG A 78 -5.57 -18.75 -4.88
N LEU A 79 -4.59 -19.65 -4.84
CA LEU A 79 -4.60 -20.80 -3.93
C LEU A 79 -4.17 -20.36 -2.52
N GLN A 80 -4.97 -20.67 -1.51
CA GLN A 80 -4.67 -20.37 -0.10
C GLN A 80 -4.92 -21.61 0.78
N THR A 81 -4.17 -21.77 1.86
CA THR A 81 -4.41 -22.83 2.86
C THR A 81 -5.67 -22.52 3.67
N ARG A 82 -6.49 -23.54 3.98
CA ARG A 82 -7.70 -23.33 4.80
C ARG A 82 -7.33 -22.81 6.19
N GLU A 83 -8.13 -21.87 6.70
CA GLU A 83 -7.91 -21.22 7.99
C GLU A 83 -7.84 -22.23 9.16
N GLU A 84 -8.61 -23.32 9.07
CA GLU A 84 -8.57 -24.47 9.98
C GLU A 84 -7.14 -24.97 10.29
N TYR A 85 -6.21 -24.93 9.32
CA TYR A 85 -4.85 -25.42 9.49
C TYR A 85 -3.86 -24.37 10.01
N SER A 86 -4.29 -23.10 10.14
CA SER A 86 -3.47 -21.98 10.61
C SER A 86 -2.68 -22.28 11.91
N PRO A 87 -3.25 -22.92 12.97
CA PRO A 87 -2.52 -23.21 14.21
C PRO A 87 -1.34 -24.19 14.08
N TRP A 88 -1.28 -24.94 12.97
CA TRP A 88 -0.15 -25.81 12.63
C TRP A 88 0.83 -25.10 11.69
N LEU A 89 0.31 -24.40 10.66
CA LEU A 89 1.11 -23.67 9.68
C LEU A 89 1.88 -22.50 10.30
N ALA A 90 1.32 -21.82 11.30
CA ALA A 90 1.97 -20.76 12.07
C ALA A 90 3.30 -21.21 12.71
N ARG A 91 3.48 -22.52 12.97
CA ARG A 91 4.72 -23.10 13.53
C ARG A 91 5.85 -23.23 12.50
N LEU A 92 5.52 -23.17 11.21
CA LEU A 92 6.48 -23.15 10.11
C LEU A 92 6.91 -21.72 9.75
N SER A 93 6.09 -20.71 10.09
CA SER A 93 6.41 -19.30 9.87
C SER A 93 7.58 -18.85 10.75
N THR A 94 8.78 -18.81 10.17
CA THR A 94 10.00 -18.35 10.87
C THR A 94 10.03 -16.83 11.06
N GLY A 95 9.20 -16.08 10.32
CA GLY A 95 9.06 -14.63 10.43
C GLY A 95 7.95 -14.22 11.40
N ARG A 96 8.21 -13.19 12.22
CA ARG A 96 7.18 -12.48 12.99
C ARG A 96 6.40 -11.60 12.02
N GLN A 97 5.09 -11.84 11.87
CA GLN A 97 4.23 -10.97 11.05
C GLN A 97 4.29 -9.52 11.56
N PRO A 98 4.22 -8.51 10.65
CA PRO A 98 4.17 -7.10 11.06
C PRO A 98 2.99 -6.84 11.98
N ARG A 99 3.25 -6.43 13.23
CA ARG A 99 2.22 -6.00 14.17
C ARG A 99 1.82 -4.57 13.87
N TYR A 100 0.56 -4.34 13.54
CA TYR A 100 0.00 -3.00 13.34
C TYR A 100 -0.50 -2.41 14.65
N SER A 101 -0.34 -1.10 14.85
CA SER A 101 -0.89 -0.44 16.01
C SER A 101 -2.41 -0.32 15.90
N ARG A 102 -3.10 -0.42 17.04
CA ARG A 102 -4.56 -0.25 17.14
C ARG A 102 -5.05 1.03 16.46
N ALA A 103 -4.37 2.16 16.69
CA ALA A 103 -4.72 3.44 16.08
C ALA A 103 -4.61 3.44 14.53
N MET A 104 -3.70 2.65 13.95
CA MET A 104 -3.59 2.47 12.50
C MET A 104 -4.77 1.66 11.96
N LEU A 105 -5.14 0.56 12.63
CA LEU A 105 -6.27 -0.29 12.23
C LEU A 105 -7.62 0.42 12.40
N GLU A 106 -7.82 1.17 13.48
CA GLU A 106 -8.99 2.04 13.67
C GLU A 106 -9.13 3.10 12.56
N THR A 107 -8.02 3.76 12.22
CA THR A 107 -7.97 4.75 11.14
C THR A 107 -8.32 4.13 9.79
N LEU A 108 -7.76 2.94 9.49
CA LEU A 108 -8.05 2.20 8.26
C LEU A 108 -9.51 1.73 8.19
N ALA A 109 -10.06 1.23 9.30
CA ALA A 109 -11.45 0.77 9.37
C ALA A 109 -12.43 1.92 9.07
N ILE A 110 -12.21 3.11 9.64
CA ILE A 110 -13.05 4.28 9.36
C ILE A 110 -12.99 4.65 7.87
N ILE A 111 -11.81 4.61 7.25
CA ILE A 111 -11.68 4.84 5.80
C ILE A 111 -12.44 3.77 5.01
N ALA A 112 -12.30 2.49 5.36
CA ALA A 112 -12.97 1.39 4.67
C ALA A 112 -14.51 1.52 4.71
N TYR A 113 -15.09 1.85 5.86
CA TYR A 113 -16.54 1.96 6.07
C TYR A 113 -17.15 3.33 5.73
N ARG A 114 -16.37 4.41 5.58
CA ARG A 114 -16.89 5.79 5.38
C ARG A 114 -16.34 6.53 4.16
N GLN A 115 -15.50 5.89 3.35
CA GLN A 115 -15.01 6.46 2.09
C GLN A 115 -16.15 6.94 1.15
N PRO A 116 -15.97 8.07 0.44
CA PRO A 116 -14.82 8.97 0.45
C PRO A 116 -14.82 9.89 1.69
N VAL A 117 -13.74 9.84 2.49
CA VAL A 117 -13.66 10.52 3.80
C VAL A 117 -12.44 11.45 3.90
N THR A 118 -12.58 12.60 4.55
CA THR A 118 -11.47 13.53 4.81
C THR A 118 -10.77 13.23 6.15
N ARG A 119 -9.54 13.72 6.34
CA ARG A 119 -8.82 13.63 7.62
C ARG A 119 -9.64 14.14 8.81
N GLY A 120 -10.31 15.29 8.66
CA GLY A 120 -11.11 15.90 9.73
C GLY A 120 -12.28 15.03 10.16
N GLU A 121 -12.99 14.41 9.20
CA GLU A 121 -14.07 13.46 9.49
C GLU A 121 -13.56 12.19 10.22
N ILE A 122 -12.33 11.73 9.94
CA ILE A 122 -11.72 10.62 10.70
C ILE A 122 -11.40 11.05 12.14
N GLU A 123 -10.82 12.24 12.32
CA GLU A 123 -10.48 12.80 13.65
C GLU A 123 -11.73 13.07 14.49
N GLU A 124 -12.82 13.54 13.88
CA GLU A 124 -14.14 13.69 14.50
C GLU A 124 -14.72 12.32 14.94
N ILE A 125 -14.68 11.30 14.09
CA ILE A 125 -15.20 9.95 14.41
C ILE A 125 -14.37 9.26 15.50
N ARG A 126 -13.04 9.48 15.55
CA ARG A 126 -12.17 8.91 16.61
C ARG A 126 -12.18 9.72 17.91
N GLY A 127 -12.66 10.97 17.90
CA GLY A 127 -12.59 11.89 19.03
C GLY A 127 -11.16 12.32 19.44
N VAL A 128 -10.15 11.94 18.65
CA VAL A 128 -8.72 12.23 18.87
C VAL A 128 -8.01 12.46 17.54
N ALA A 129 -6.99 13.31 17.55
CA ALA A 129 -6.17 13.59 16.38
C ALA A 129 -5.51 12.32 15.80
N VAL A 130 -5.38 12.26 14.48
CA VAL A 130 -4.73 11.16 13.76
C VAL A 130 -3.32 11.62 13.39
N SER A 131 -2.29 10.81 13.66
CA SER A 131 -0.94 11.19 13.22
C SER A 131 -0.87 11.21 11.69
N THR A 132 -0.22 12.25 11.15
CA THR A 132 0.12 12.35 9.72
C THR A 132 0.91 11.12 9.25
N ASP A 133 1.74 10.54 10.13
CA ASP A 133 2.52 9.33 9.83
C ASP A 133 1.65 8.09 9.64
N ILE A 134 0.50 7.98 10.32
CA ILE A 134 -0.45 6.88 10.11
C ILE A 134 -1.04 6.95 8.70
N ILE A 135 -1.53 8.13 8.30
CA ILE A 135 -2.06 8.35 6.94
C ILE A 135 -0.99 8.08 5.89
N ARG A 136 0.24 8.58 6.09
CA ARG A 136 1.37 8.33 5.19
C ARG A 136 1.70 6.83 5.10
N THR A 137 1.80 6.12 6.22
CA THR A 137 2.09 4.67 6.24
C THR A 137 1.00 3.85 5.52
N LEU A 138 -0.27 4.24 5.65
CA LEU A 138 -1.38 3.59 4.95
C LEU A 138 -1.37 3.85 3.44
N GLN A 139 -0.79 4.98 2.99
CA GLN A 139 -0.57 5.29 1.58
C GLN A 139 0.70 4.60 1.03
N GLU A 140 1.79 4.57 1.79
CA GLU A 140 3.05 3.87 1.44
C GLU A 140 2.85 2.35 1.30
N ARG A 141 1.91 1.77 2.07
CA ARG A 141 1.47 0.36 1.93
C ARG A 141 0.43 0.14 0.83
N GLU A 142 0.13 1.19 0.06
CA GLU A 142 -0.91 1.24 -0.96
C GLU A 142 -2.31 0.79 -0.49
N TRP A 143 -2.62 0.76 0.81
CA TRP A 143 -3.93 0.33 1.32
C TRP A 143 -5.01 1.42 1.16
N ILE A 144 -4.61 2.69 1.25
CA ILE A 144 -5.47 3.83 0.97
C ILE A 144 -4.84 4.71 -0.12
N ARG A 145 -5.68 5.41 -0.87
CA ARG A 145 -5.25 6.42 -1.85
C ARG A 145 -6.09 7.68 -1.72
N GLN A 146 -5.56 8.79 -2.22
CA GLN A 146 -6.37 9.99 -2.43
C GLN A 146 -7.30 9.77 -3.63
N LEU A 147 -8.59 10.06 -3.44
CA LEU A 147 -9.63 10.02 -4.46
C LEU A 147 -9.85 11.39 -5.11
N GLY A 148 -9.47 12.47 -4.42
CA GLY A 148 -9.60 13.85 -4.88
C GLY A 148 -9.46 14.84 -3.72
N VAL A 149 -10.07 16.01 -3.87
CA VAL A 149 -10.26 17.01 -2.81
C VAL A 149 -11.73 17.36 -2.69
N ARG A 150 -12.20 17.69 -1.48
CA ARG A 150 -13.57 18.14 -1.24
C ARG A 150 -13.69 19.63 -1.53
N ASP A 151 -14.75 20.06 -2.21
CA ASP A 151 -14.96 21.49 -2.54
C ASP A 151 -15.60 22.24 -1.35
N VAL A 152 -14.79 22.45 -0.33
CA VAL A 152 -15.08 23.24 0.90
C VAL A 152 -13.85 24.10 1.23
N PRO A 153 -13.97 25.13 2.09
CA PRO A 153 -12.82 25.92 2.54
C PRO A 153 -11.69 25.03 3.06
N GLY A 154 -10.45 25.30 2.62
CA GLY A 154 -9.27 24.47 2.90
C GLY A 154 -9.06 23.26 1.97
N LYS A 155 -10.02 22.94 1.09
CA LYS A 155 -9.96 21.86 0.07
C LYS A 155 -9.29 20.55 0.55
N PRO A 156 -9.80 19.93 1.65
CA PRO A 156 -9.18 18.75 2.24
C PRO A 156 -9.20 17.54 1.29
N ALA A 157 -8.13 16.74 1.36
CA ALA A 157 -8.01 15.49 0.63
C ALA A 157 -9.10 14.48 1.04
N LEU A 158 -9.66 13.78 0.06
CA LEU A 158 -10.59 12.66 0.25
C LEU A 158 -9.83 11.34 0.08
N PHE A 159 -9.96 10.44 1.04
CA PHE A 159 -9.33 9.11 1.06
C PHE A 159 -10.34 7.99 0.82
N GLY A 160 -9.86 6.89 0.26
CA GLY A 160 -10.56 5.61 0.14
C GLY A 160 -9.58 4.46 -0.05
N THR A 161 -10.07 3.23 0.02
CA THR A 161 -9.26 2.01 -0.07
C THR A 161 -8.90 1.66 -1.52
N THR A 162 -8.02 0.66 -1.67
CA THR A 162 -7.45 0.23 -2.96
C THR A 162 -7.73 -1.25 -3.25
N LYS A 163 -7.17 -1.75 -4.36
CA LYS A 163 -7.09 -3.19 -4.66
C LYS A 163 -6.17 -3.92 -3.67
N ASN A 164 -5.03 -3.33 -3.32
CA ASN A 164 -4.06 -3.91 -2.39
C ASN A 164 -4.64 -4.08 -0.98
N PHE A 165 -5.57 -3.21 -0.56
CA PHE A 165 -6.37 -3.43 0.65
C PHE A 165 -7.22 -4.70 0.54
N LEU A 166 -8.01 -4.84 -0.54
CA LEU A 166 -8.82 -6.04 -0.77
C LEU A 166 -7.95 -7.31 -0.83
N GLU A 167 -6.77 -7.23 -1.44
CA GLU A 167 -5.82 -8.34 -1.49
C GLU A 167 -5.25 -8.69 -0.12
N TYR A 168 -4.80 -7.70 0.66
CA TYR A 168 -4.19 -7.92 1.97
C TYR A 168 -5.19 -8.56 2.95
N PHE A 169 -6.45 -8.12 2.93
CA PHE A 169 -7.52 -8.70 3.74
C PHE A 169 -8.24 -9.89 3.07
N SER A 170 -7.78 -10.34 1.89
CA SER A 170 -8.32 -11.47 1.11
C SER A 170 -9.84 -11.40 0.88
N LEU A 171 -10.30 -10.22 0.45
CA LEU A 171 -11.69 -9.87 0.14
C LEU A 171 -11.93 -9.84 -1.37
N GLU A 172 -13.11 -10.28 -1.82
CA GLU A 172 -13.59 -10.08 -3.19
C GLU A 172 -13.96 -8.63 -3.48
N GLY A 173 -14.41 -7.91 -2.45
CA GLY A 173 -14.87 -6.53 -2.55
C GLY A 173 -15.36 -5.95 -1.23
N LEU A 174 -15.59 -4.64 -1.21
CA LEU A 174 -15.97 -3.88 0.00
C LEU A 174 -17.32 -4.29 0.60
N SER A 175 -18.16 -5.02 -0.15
CA SER A 175 -19.42 -5.60 0.33
C SER A 175 -19.25 -6.84 1.23
N GLN A 176 -18.04 -7.41 1.33
CA GLN A 176 -17.71 -8.47 2.28
C GLN A 176 -17.20 -7.93 3.64
N LEU A 177 -17.10 -6.61 3.81
CA LEU A 177 -16.78 -6.02 5.11
C LEU A 177 -17.96 -6.27 6.09
N PRO A 178 -17.73 -6.85 7.29
CA PRO A 178 -18.77 -7.08 8.28
C PRO A 178 -19.57 -5.82 8.61
N THR A 179 -20.89 -5.95 8.82
CA THR A 179 -21.69 -4.78 9.20
C THR A 179 -21.35 -4.32 10.62
N LEU A 180 -21.72 -3.08 10.95
CA LEU A 180 -21.60 -2.55 12.31
C LEU A 180 -22.52 -3.26 13.34
N GLN A 181 -23.33 -4.21 12.90
CA GLN A 181 -24.09 -5.14 13.77
C GLN A 181 -23.27 -6.41 14.00
N ASP A 182 -22.81 -7.06 12.93
CA ASP A 182 -21.97 -8.27 13.01
C ASP A 182 -20.70 -8.05 13.86
N ILE A 183 -20.09 -6.86 13.78
CA ILE A 183 -18.92 -6.50 14.61
C ILE A 183 -19.27 -6.49 16.11
N ARG A 184 -20.45 -5.99 16.48
CA ARG A 184 -20.88 -5.97 17.90
C ARG A 184 -21.13 -7.37 18.41
N ASP A 185 -21.75 -8.22 17.58
CA ASP A 185 -22.00 -9.60 17.94
C ASP A 185 -20.66 -10.35 18.10
N MET A 186 -19.68 -10.12 17.20
CA MET A 186 -18.31 -10.63 17.33
C MET A 186 -17.57 -10.10 18.57
N ASP A 187 -17.71 -8.82 18.92
CA ASP A 187 -17.15 -8.24 20.16
C ASP A 187 -17.75 -8.93 21.41
N THR A 188 -19.07 -9.19 21.42
CA THR A 188 -19.71 -9.92 22.52
C THR A 188 -19.28 -11.38 22.58
N ILE A 189 -19.15 -12.07 21.44
CA ILE A 189 -18.68 -13.46 21.36
C ILE A 189 -17.22 -13.57 21.82
N ALA A 190 -16.34 -12.65 21.41
CA ALA A 190 -14.95 -12.62 21.86
C ALA A 190 -14.84 -12.41 23.38
N ALA A 191 -15.65 -11.52 23.94
CA ALA A 191 -15.74 -11.29 25.38
C ALA A 191 -16.30 -12.51 26.14
N GLU A 192 -17.36 -13.14 25.64
CA GLU A 192 -17.97 -14.34 26.25
C GLU A 192 -17.05 -15.57 26.22
N LEU A 193 -16.28 -15.74 25.14
CA LEU A 193 -15.29 -16.84 25.03
C LEU A 193 -13.98 -16.55 25.78
N ASN A 194 -13.82 -15.37 26.39
CA ASN A 194 -12.57 -14.86 26.95
C ASN A 194 -11.40 -14.95 25.92
N MET A 195 -11.71 -14.74 24.64
CA MET A 195 -10.70 -14.61 23.60
C MET A 195 -10.14 -13.19 23.65
N GLU A 196 -9.06 -13.01 24.40
CA GLU A 196 -8.20 -11.85 24.25
C GLU A 196 -7.64 -11.85 22.82
N LEU A 197 -8.31 -11.11 21.92
CA LEU A 197 -7.74 -10.72 20.64
C LEU A 197 -6.37 -10.07 20.94
N PRO A 198 -5.25 -10.50 20.33
CA PRO A 198 -3.90 -10.04 20.67
C PRO A 198 -3.60 -8.63 20.12
N LEU A 199 -4.48 -7.69 20.45
CA LEU A 199 -4.41 -6.25 20.21
C LEU A 199 -3.72 -5.60 21.42
N GLU A 200 -2.46 -5.95 21.64
CA GLU A 200 -1.63 -5.38 22.71
C GLU A 200 -1.56 -3.84 22.57
N ASP A 201 -2.29 -3.12 23.43
CA ASP A 201 -2.22 -1.67 23.52
C ASP A 201 -0.77 -1.25 23.87
N ASN A 202 -0.29 -0.19 23.22
CA ASN A 202 1.08 0.35 23.30
C ASN A 202 2.15 -0.43 22.52
N ALA A 203 1.96 -0.55 21.20
CA ALA A 203 3.08 -0.54 20.27
C ALA A 203 3.81 0.83 20.35
N VAL A 204 4.72 0.97 21.31
CA VAL A 204 5.56 2.17 21.48
C VAL A 204 6.50 2.28 20.28
N ASP A 205 6.45 3.43 19.62
CA ASP A 205 7.30 3.73 18.46
C ASP A 205 8.79 3.67 18.85
N ARG A 206 9.58 2.91 18.07
CA ARG A 206 11.02 2.69 18.28
C ARG A 206 11.74 2.54 16.93
N PRO A 207 12.37 3.61 16.43
CA PRO A 207 13.23 3.53 15.26
C PRO A 207 14.63 3.00 15.66
N ASP A 208 14.76 1.68 15.80
CA ASP A 208 16.02 0.98 16.08
C ASP A 208 16.41 0.00 14.93
N ASP A 209 16.39 0.49 13.69
CA ASP A 209 17.19 -0.08 12.60
C ASP A 209 18.48 0.73 12.45
N LYS A 210 19.43 0.48 13.36
CA LYS A 210 20.82 0.93 13.17
C LYS A 210 21.53 -0.02 12.23
N ILE A 211 21.76 0.44 11.01
CA ILE A 211 22.61 -0.25 10.03
C ILE A 211 24.03 -0.31 10.59
N ASP A 212 24.51 -1.51 10.90
CA ASP A 212 25.89 -1.75 11.33
C ASP A 212 26.88 -1.46 10.19
N ILE A 213 27.51 -0.29 10.23
CA ILE A 213 28.68 0.02 9.41
C ILE A 213 29.92 -0.41 10.21
N GLU A 214 30.59 -1.50 9.80
CA GLU A 214 31.81 -2.01 10.44
C GLU A 214 32.92 -0.95 10.48
N ALA A 215 33.06 -0.22 11.59
CA ALA A 215 34.19 0.66 11.85
C ALA A 215 35.45 -0.17 12.15
N LYS A 216 36.08 -0.70 11.11
CA LYS A 216 37.21 -1.64 11.19
C LYS A 216 38.49 -0.94 11.66
N SER A 217 38.64 -0.86 12.98
CA SER A 217 39.87 -0.38 13.62
C SER A 217 41.08 -1.19 13.19
N THR A 218 42.12 -0.53 12.68
CA THR A 218 43.47 -1.08 12.56
C THR A 218 44.45 0.04 12.85
N ALA A 219 45.16 -0.06 13.97
CA ALA A 219 46.08 0.96 14.44
C ALA A 219 47.52 0.52 14.16
N GLU A 220 48.16 1.13 13.17
CA GLU A 220 49.62 1.06 13.01
C GLU A 220 50.24 2.41 13.37
N LYS A 221 51.29 2.36 14.19
CA LYS A 221 52.16 3.50 14.47
C LYS A 221 53.38 3.40 13.57
N ASN A 222 53.76 4.48 12.91
CA ASN A 222 55.17 4.79 12.83
C ASN A 222 55.42 6.30 12.72
N SER A 223 56.62 6.73 13.07
CA SER A 223 57.03 8.14 13.06
C SER A 223 58.12 8.39 12.03
N GLN A 224 58.10 9.57 11.42
CA GLN A 224 59.27 10.44 11.26
C GLN A 224 58.84 11.87 10.90
N ALA A 225 59.79 12.80 10.89
CA ALA A 225 59.54 14.23 10.82
C ALA A 225 60.09 14.84 9.52
N ASP A 226 59.54 15.98 9.11
CA ASP A 226 60.25 17.26 8.92
C ASP A 226 59.19 18.32 8.51
N MET A 227 59.03 19.46 9.19
CA MET A 227 59.88 20.66 9.36
C MET A 227 59.49 21.79 8.37
N LEU A 228 59.62 23.06 8.81
CA LEU A 228 59.11 24.34 8.25
C LEU A 228 57.81 24.88 8.91
N GLU A 229 57.67 26.16 9.32
CA GLU A 229 58.49 27.04 10.19
C GLU A 229 57.75 28.40 10.37
N ASN A 230 57.71 28.96 11.61
CA ASN A 230 57.35 30.33 12.07
C ASN A 230 56.08 31.04 11.51
N LEU A 231 55.02 31.36 12.29
CA LEU A 231 54.87 32.44 13.32
C LEU A 231 55.15 33.89 12.82
N PRO A 232 54.48 34.96 13.33
CA PRO A 232 53.52 35.06 14.45
C PRO A 232 52.24 35.92 14.23
N VAL A 233 51.53 36.21 15.33
CA VAL A 233 50.23 36.93 15.48
C VAL A 233 50.36 38.47 15.58
N THR A 234 49.37 39.19 15.04
CA THR A 234 48.72 40.45 15.54
C THR A 234 47.27 40.41 14.99
N ASP A 235 46.15 40.70 15.64
CA ASP A 235 45.78 41.52 16.82
C ASP A 235 45.85 43.04 16.62
N ASP A 236 44.71 43.67 16.28
CA ASP A 236 44.04 44.69 17.13
C ASP A 236 42.60 45.03 16.62
N SER A 237 41.73 45.43 17.56
CA SER A 237 40.56 46.35 17.50
C SER A 237 39.40 46.23 16.47
N GLN A 238 38.19 46.35 17.02
CA GLN A 238 36.96 46.79 16.34
C GLN A 238 36.81 48.35 16.39
N PRO A 239 35.60 48.95 16.31
CA PRO A 239 34.99 49.40 15.05
C PRO A 239 34.67 50.91 15.04
N VAL A 240 34.26 51.47 13.89
CA VAL A 240 33.27 52.57 13.89
C VAL A 240 32.46 52.66 12.59
N GLU A 241 31.28 53.22 12.79
CA GLU A 241 30.26 53.62 11.83
C GLU A 241 30.78 54.50 10.68
N ASN A 242 30.09 54.48 9.55
CA ASN A 242 29.49 55.73 9.06
C ASN A 242 28.21 55.46 8.26
N ALA A 243 27.31 56.43 8.24
CA ALA A 243 26.01 56.32 7.60
C ALA A 243 25.86 57.34 6.47
N SER A 244 25.13 56.98 5.40
CA SER A 244 24.12 57.86 4.79
C SER A 244 23.25 57.12 3.79
N SER A 245 21.98 57.49 3.82
CA SER A 245 20.98 57.24 2.79
C SER A 245 21.38 57.80 1.43
N ASN A 246 20.76 57.26 0.38
CA ASN A 246 20.15 58.08 -0.66
C ASN A 246 18.77 57.50 -0.97
N ASP A 247 17.85 58.39 -1.34
CA ASP A 247 16.42 58.13 -1.54
C ASP A 247 16.05 58.37 -3.03
N GLU A 248 14.76 58.28 -3.39
CA GLU A 248 14.18 58.72 -4.68
C GLU A 248 14.58 57.89 -5.95
N ASN A 249 13.78 57.69 -7.03
CA ASN A 249 12.36 57.93 -7.40
C ASN A 249 12.05 57.11 -8.71
N LEU A 250 10.92 57.08 -9.46
CA LEU A 250 9.55 57.64 -9.49
C LEU A 250 8.68 56.85 -10.54
N VAL A 251 7.37 56.60 -10.31
CA VAL A 251 6.29 56.29 -11.34
C VAL A 251 6.41 54.96 -12.14
N THR A 252 5.40 54.09 -12.43
CA THR A 252 3.90 54.02 -12.52
C THR A 252 3.21 54.31 -13.88
N THR A 253 2.80 53.26 -14.59
CA THR A 253 1.68 53.12 -15.58
C THR A 253 1.47 51.61 -15.76
N ASP A 254 0.30 50.97 -15.76
CA ASP A 254 -1.12 51.36 -15.81
C ASP A 254 -1.62 51.95 -17.14
N ASP A 255 -2.37 51.11 -17.89
CA ASP A 255 -3.41 51.48 -18.86
C ASP A 255 -4.36 50.26 -19.06
N SER A 256 -5.58 50.46 -19.59
CA SER A 256 -6.72 49.53 -19.45
C SER A 256 -7.54 49.30 -20.73
N SER A 257 -8.33 48.20 -20.74
CA SER A 257 -9.46 47.90 -21.65
C SER A 257 -9.10 47.76 -23.16
N GLU A 258 -9.81 47.05 -24.06
CA GLU A 258 -11.23 46.72 -24.27
C GLU A 258 -11.35 45.25 -24.81
N ASN A 259 -12.32 44.39 -24.46
CA ASN A 259 -13.78 44.37 -24.72
C ASN A 259 -14.18 43.93 -26.15
N GLU A 260 -14.97 42.84 -26.28
CA GLU A 260 -15.87 42.46 -27.40
C GLU A 260 -16.60 41.12 -27.04
N GLU A 261 -17.65 40.73 -27.78
CA GLU A 261 -18.77 39.93 -27.22
C GLU A 261 -19.25 38.73 -28.09
N SER A 262 -19.89 37.73 -27.46
CA SER A 262 -20.87 36.80 -28.09
C SER A 262 -20.33 35.73 -29.11
N PRO A 263 -21.17 34.84 -29.70
CA PRO A 263 -21.83 33.75 -28.95
C PRO A 263 -21.87 32.35 -29.62
N VAL A 264 -22.13 31.32 -28.80
CA VAL A 264 -22.92 30.08 -29.04
C VAL A 264 -22.81 29.34 -30.40
N LYS A 265 -22.51 28.03 -30.33
CA LYS A 265 -23.19 27.04 -31.20
C LYS A 265 -23.37 25.67 -30.53
N LYS A 266 -24.54 25.06 -30.75
CA LYS A 266 -24.78 23.62 -30.52
C LYS A 266 -24.27 22.82 -31.73
N ILE A 267 -23.79 21.61 -31.48
CA ILE A 267 -24.37 20.33 -31.93
C ILE A 267 -23.88 19.24 -30.97
#